data_AF-A0A9W8B144-F1
#
_entry.id   AF-A0A9W8B144-F1
#
_cell.length_a   1.000
_cell.length_b   1.000
_cell.length_c   1.000
_cell.angle_alpha   90.00
_cell.angle_beta   90.00
_cell.angle_gamma   90.00
#
_symmetry.space_group_name_H-M   'P 1'
#
loop_
_entity.id
_entity.type
_entity.pdbx_description
1 polymer ?
#
loop_
_entity_poly.entity_id
_entity_poly.type
_entity_poly.pdbx_seq_one_letter_code
_entity_poly.pdbx_strand_id
1 'polypeptide(L)'
;SDALAYIIYTSGTTGRPKGVMMRHESVVNTIHQTALSLKLDAHTRCLQVLNIAFDVCVAELFATFLVGGTVVLSMSELPLDLSL
;
A
#
# COMPACT_ATOMS: atom_id res chain seq x y z
N SER A 1 -14.45 -2.29 -12.16
CA SER A 1 -14.74 -3.73 -11.99
C SER A 1 -15.24 -3.91 -10.58
N ASP A 2 -16.30 -4.68 -10.37
CA ASP A 2 -16.89 -4.90 -9.04
C ASP A 2 -16.12 -5.95 -8.21
N ALA A 3 -14.99 -6.45 -8.72
CA ALA A 3 -14.13 -7.40 -8.02
C ALA A 3 -13.43 -6.76 -6.80
N LEU A 4 -13.27 -7.54 -5.73
CA LEU A 4 -12.42 -7.19 -4.61
C LEU A 4 -10.94 -7.31 -5.00
N ALA A 5 -10.12 -6.37 -4.55
CA ALA A 5 -8.68 -6.40 -4.70
C ALA A 5 -7.98 -7.02 -3.49
N TYR A 6 -8.42 -6.68 -2.27
CA TYR A 6 -7.89 -7.26 -1.05
C TYR A 6 -8.88 -7.20 0.11
N ILE A 7 -8.58 -7.99 1.15
CA ILE A 7 -9.22 -7.92 2.46
C ILE A 7 -8.13 -7.80 3.51
N ILE A 8 -8.14 -6.71 4.29
CA ILE A 8 -7.22 -6.49 5.40
C ILE A 8 -8.02 -6.52 6.71
N TYR A 9 -7.49 -7.23 7.72
CA TYR A 9 -8.15 -7.35 9.01
C TYR A 9 -7.65 -6.29 9.98
N THR A 10 -8.60 -5.64 10.66
CA THR A 10 -8.33 -4.65 11.71
C THR A 10 -8.88 -5.12 13.05
N SER A 11 -8.38 -4.51 14.15
CA SER A 11 -8.90 -4.78 15.48
C SER A 11 -10.39 -4.39 15.54
N GLY A 12 -11.22 -5.33 15.99
CA GLY A 12 -12.64 -5.07 16.18
C GLY A 12 -12.93 -4.65 17.61
N THR A 13 -13.78 -3.65 17.78
CA THR A 13 -14.28 -3.18 19.09
C THR A 13 -14.99 -4.27 19.91
N THR A 14 -15.41 -5.37 19.29
CA THR A 14 -16.06 -6.52 19.92
C THR A 14 -15.07 -7.64 20.29
N GLY A 15 -13.77 -7.41 20.14
CA GLY A 15 -12.72 -8.42 20.35
C GLY A 15 -12.53 -9.41 19.20
N ARG A 16 -13.33 -9.32 18.13
CA ARG A 16 -13.19 -10.13 16.91
C ARG A 16 -12.71 -9.25 15.75
N PRO A 17 -11.63 -9.62 15.04
CA PRO A 17 -11.14 -8.85 13.89
C PRO A 17 -12.22 -8.65 12.81
N LYS A 18 -12.18 -7.49 12.16
CA LYS A 18 -13.11 -7.14 11.07
C LYS A 18 -12.33 -7.06 9.76
N GLY A 19 -12.83 -7.75 8.72
CA GLY A 19 -12.25 -7.68 7.38
C GLY A 19 -12.74 -6.45 6.62
N VAL A 20 -11.82 -5.59 6.23
CA VAL A 20 -12.08 -4.43 5.36
C VAL A 20 -11.91 -4.89 3.91
N MET A 21 -13.02 -4.97 3.18
CA MET A 21 -13.05 -5.42 1.79
C MET A 21 -12.88 -4.23 0.85
N MET A 22 -11.79 -4.20 0.10
CA MET A 22 -11.48 -3.11 -0.81
C MET A 22 -11.72 -3.52 -2.26
N ARG A 23 -12.51 -2.72 -2.98
CA ARG A 23 -12.81 -2.93 -4.40
C ARG A 23 -11.63 -2.50 -5.27
N HIS A 24 -11.44 -3.21 -6.38
CA HIS A 24 -10.35 -2.94 -7.32
C HIS A 24 -10.38 -1.49 -7.83
N GLU A 25 -11.55 -0.94 -8.15
CA GLU A 25 -11.68 0.44 -8.62
C GLU A 25 -11.23 1.48 -7.57
N SER A 26 -11.56 1.26 -6.29
CA SER A 26 -11.15 2.15 -5.20
C SER A 26 -9.64 2.10 -4.99
N VAL A 27 -9.05 0.91 -5.07
CA VAL A 27 -7.60 0.71 -4.93
C VAL A 27 -6.85 1.38 -6.09
N VAL A 28 -7.30 1.19 -7.33
CA VAL A 28 -6.71 1.84 -8.52
C VAL A 28 -6.77 3.37 -8.40
N ASN A 29 -7.90 3.93 -7.96
CA ASN A 29 -8.01 5.37 -7.72
C ASN A 29 -6.96 5.89 -6.73
N THR A 30 -6.78 5.19 -5.60
CA THR A 30 -5.75 5.54 -4.61
C THR A 30 -4.35 5.45 -5.20
N ILE A 31 -4.02 4.37 -5.92
CA ILE A 31 -2.71 4.16 -6.56
C ILE A 31 -2.38 5.31 -7.52
N HIS A 32 -3.31 5.68 -8.41
CA HIS A 32 -3.13 6.80 -9.33
C HIS A 32 -2.89 8.11 -8.59
N GLN A 33 -3.70 8.40 -7.56
CA GLN A 33 -3.57 9.63 -6.79
C GLN A 33 -2.24 9.69 -6.02
N THR A 34 -1.78 8.57 -5.46
CA THR A 34 -0.47 8.47 -4.81
C THR A 34 0.66 8.76 -5.79
N ALA A 35 0.66 8.11 -6.96
CA ALA A 35 1.68 8.32 -7.98
C ALA A 35 1.75 9.80 -8.42
N LEU A 36 0.59 10.43 -8.63
CA LEU A 36 0.50 11.85 -8.99
C LEU A 36 0.97 12.78 -7.86
N SER A 37 0.51 12.54 -6.63
CA SER A 37 0.78 13.43 -5.49
C SER A 37 2.25 13.40 -5.09
N LEU A 38 2.90 12.24 -5.19
CA LEU A 38 4.33 12.07 -4.92
C LEU A 38 5.21 12.31 -6.15
N LYS A 39 4.62 12.64 -7.30
CA LYS A 39 5.31 12.87 -8.59
C LYS A 39 6.24 11.71 -8.96
N LEU A 40 5.76 10.48 -8.76
CA LEU A 40 6.54 9.29 -9.09
C LEU A 40 6.70 9.16 -10.61
N ASP A 41 7.82 8.58 -11.01
CA ASP A 41 8.19 8.33 -12.40
C ASP A 41 8.96 7.01 -12.55
N ALA A 42 9.36 6.68 -13.78
CA ALA A 42 10.10 5.46 -14.08
C ALA A 42 11.50 5.38 -13.43
N HIS A 43 12.02 6.50 -12.92
CA HIS A 43 13.31 6.57 -12.22
C HIS A 43 13.15 6.42 -10.70
N THR A 44 11.92 6.43 -10.20
CA THR A 44 11.61 6.27 -8.78
C THR A 44 12.09 4.91 -8.27
N ARG A 45 12.82 4.93 -7.15
CA ARG A 45 13.18 3.74 -6.37
C ARG A 45 12.56 3.84 -4.99
N CYS A 46 11.45 3.15 -4.76
CA CYS A 46 10.72 3.17 -3.49
C CYS A 46 11.24 2.05 -2.59
N LEU A 47 11.63 2.37 -1.36
CA LEU A 47 11.94 1.37 -0.35
C LEU A 47 10.61 0.87 0.26
N GLN A 48 10.31 -0.41 0.14
CA GLN A 48 9.15 -1.02 0.79
C GLN A 48 9.50 -1.31 2.24
N VAL A 49 8.79 -0.66 3.15
CA VAL A 49 9.01 -0.76 4.60
C VAL A 49 7.75 -1.18 5.35
N LEU A 50 6.57 -0.87 4.82
CA LEU A 50 5.31 -1.12 5.51
C LEU A 50 4.88 -2.57 5.35
N ASN A 51 4.52 -3.21 6.47
CA ASN A 51 4.03 -4.58 6.48
C ASN A 51 2.80 -4.72 5.56
N ILE A 52 2.76 -5.81 4.79
CA ILE A 52 1.67 -6.14 3.84
C ILE A 52 0.29 -6.28 4.51
N ALA A 53 0.25 -6.44 5.84
CA ALA A 53 -0.98 -6.42 6.62
C ALA A 53 -1.59 -5.01 6.76
N PHE A 54 -0.91 -3.94 6.35
CA PHE A 54 -1.44 -2.58 6.31
C PHE A 54 -1.72 -2.14 4.87
N ASP A 55 -2.81 -1.40 4.67
CA ASP A 55 -3.30 -0.98 3.36
C ASP A 55 -2.35 -0.05 2.61
N VAL A 56 -1.58 0.77 3.33
CA VAL A 56 -0.58 1.68 2.76
C VAL A 56 0.51 0.92 1.98
N CYS A 57 0.83 -0.33 2.34
CA CYS A 57 1.75 -1.18 1.58
C CYS A 57 1.30 -1.35 0.12
N VAL A 58 0.00 -1.41 -0.13
CA VAL A 58 -0.56 -1.50 -1.49
C VAL A 58 -0.26 -0.24 -2.30
N ALA A 59 -0.38 0.94 -1.69
CA ALA A 59 -0.06 2.19 -2.35
C ALA A 59 1.45 2.30 -2.65
N GLU A 60 2.33 1.94 -1.70
CA GLU A 60 3.79 1.93 -1.88
C GLU A 60 4.22 1.06 -3.07
N LEU A 61 3.72 -0.18 -3.11
CA LEU A 61 4.05 -1.15 -4.15
C LEU A 61 3.50 -0.72 -5.50
N PHE A 62 2.18 -0.56 -5.60
CA PHE A 62 1.52 -0.46 -6.89
C PHE A 62 1.61 0.95 -7.49
N ALA A 63 1.78 2.01 -6.71
CA ALA A 63 2.05 3.34 -7.28
C ALA A 63 3.44 3.39 -7.94
N THR A 64 4.42 2.72 -7.34
CA THR A 64 5.77 2.57 -7.92
C THR A 64 5.72 1.74 -9.20
N PHE A 65 5.02 0.59 -9.18
CA PHE A 65 4.89 -0.24 -10.38
C PHE A 65 4.10 0.42 -11.51
N LEU A 66 3.05 1.19 -11.17
CA LEU A 66 2.23 1.90 -12.16
C LEU A 66 3.06 2.83 -13.06
N VAL A 67 4.08 3.49 -12.49
CA VAL A 67 4.93 4.44 -13.24
C VAL A 67 6.17 3.79 -13.86
N GLY A 68 6.34 2.47 -13.73
CA GLY A 68 7.53 1.75 -14.18
C GLY A 68 8.75 1.91 -13.27
N GLY A 69 8.55 2.36 -12.03
CA GLY A 69 9.60 2.50 -11.02
C GLY A 69 10.04 1.16 -10.42
N THR A 70 11.01 1.20 -9.52
CA THR A 70 11.56 0.03 -8.85
C THR A 70 11.18 0.01 -7.37
N VAL A 71 10.64 -1.12 -6.90
CA VAL A 71 10.50 -1.39 -5.45
C VAL A 71 11.78 -2.06 -4.95
N VAL A 72 12.35 -1.52 -3.87
CA VAL A 72 13.49 -2.07 -3.15
C VAL A 72 12.98 -2.67 -1.84
N LEU A 73 13.24 -3.96 -1.61
CA LEU A 73 12.82 -4.63 -0.38
C LEU A 73 13.83 -4.37 0.74
N SER A 74 13.34 -4.02 1.93
CA SER A 74 14.18 -3.99 3.14
C SER A 74 14.51 -5.43 3.58
N MET A 75 15.79 -5.71 3.85
CA MET A 75 16.25 -7.02 4.36
C MET A 75 16.17 -7.16 5.88
N SER A 76 15.85 -6.08 6.59
CA SER A 76 15.67 -6.07 8.04
C SER A 76 14.32 -5.45 8.38
N GLU A 77 13.67 -5.94 9.45
CA GLU A 77 12.58 -5.21 10.09
C GLU A 77 13.13 -3.84 10.51
N LEU A 78 12.78 -2.80 9.76
CA LEU A 78 13.07 -1.44 10.18
C LEU A 78 12.23 -1.16 11.43
N PRO A 79 12.80 -0.54 12.48
CA PRO A 79 11.99 -0.11 13.61
C PRO A 79 10.86 0.76 13.06
N LEU A 80 9.61 0.41 13.37
CA LEU A 80 8.39 1.12 12.96
C LEU A 80 8.31 2.58 13.49
N ASP A 81 9.35 3.05 14.18
CA ASP A 81 9.48 4.42 14.65
C ASP A 81 9.94 5.35 13.53
N LEU A 82 9.05 5.56 12.55
CA LEU A 82 9.02 6.79 11.78
C LEU A 82 8.10 7.75 12.53
N SER A 83 8.60 8.30 13.64
CA SER A 83 8.03 9.48 14.28
C SER A 83 8.20 10.69 13.35
N LEU A 84 7.32 10.76 12.34
CA LEU A 84 6.98 11.96 11.58
C LEU A 84 5.79 12.66 12.23
#